data_AF-Q4RAB7-F1
#
_entry.id   AF-Q4RAB7-F1
#
_cell.length_a   1.000
_cell.length_b   1.000
_cell.length_c   1.000
_cell.angle_alpha   90.00
_cell.angle_beta   90.00
_cell.angle_gamma   90.00
#
_symmetry.space_group_name_H-M   'P 1'
#
loop_
_entity.id
_entity.type
_entity.pdbx_description
1 polymer ?
#
loop_
_entity_poly.entity_id
_entity_poly.type
_entity_poly.pdbx_seq_one_letter_code
_entity_poly.pdbx_strand_id
1 'polypeptide(L)' 'ISAAGQVDRRDSLGVCVDSRKGAESLQRDQAVCISTNGAVFVNGKEMTNQLPAISLGSAVTFDMEVVSM' A
#
# COMPACT_ATOMS: atom_id res chain seq x y z
N ILE A 1 7.49 -5.11 10.20
CA ILE A 1 7.77 -3.69 10.59
C ILE A 1 8.56 -3.67 11.89
N SER A 2 9.75 -3.07 11.88
CA SER A 2 10.71 -3.10 13.00
C SER A 2 10.79 -1.79 13.79
N ALA A 3 10.38 -0.66 13.19
CA ALA A 3 10.32 0.65 13.83
C ALA A 3 9.14 1.44 13.22
N ALA A 4 8.64 2.44 13.94
CA ALA A 4 7.54 3.29 13.51
C ALA A 4 7.87 4.76 13.83
N GLY A 5 7.52 5.65 12.90
CA GLY A 5 7.60 7.10 13.07
C GLY A 5 6.21 7.72 13.21
N GLN A 6 6.14 9.04 13.03
CA GLN A 6 4.87 9.74 12.91
C GLN A 6 4.15 9.28 11.64
N VAL A 7 2.88 8.91 11.77
CA VAL A 7 2.04 8.46 10.66
C VAL A 7 1.57 9.66 9.81
N ASP A 8 1.64 9.52 8.50
CA ASP A 8 1.13 10.47 7.50
C ASP A 8 0.12 9.77 6.56
N ARG A 9 -0.88 10.52 6.05
CA ARG A 9 -1.88 9.97 5.12
C ARG A 9 -1.27 9.46 3.82
N ARG A 10 -0.08 9.92 3.46
CA ARG A 10 0.66 9.53 2.25
C ARG A 10 1.51 8.28 2.47
N ASP A 11 1.65 7.82 3.72
CA ASP A 11 2.34 6.57 4.02
C ASP A 11 1.71 5.45 3.20
N SER A 12 2.56 4.72 2.47
CA SER A 12 2.12 3.61 1.64
C SER A 12 3.22 2.57 1.46
N LEU A 13 2.84 1.31 1.53
CA LEU A 13 3.66 0.15 1.21
C LEU A 13 2.94 -0.66 0.14
N GLY A 14 3.63 -1.04 -0.93
CA GLY A 14 2.97 -1.71 -2.04
C GLY A 14 3.87 -1.98 -3.23
N VAL A 15 3.21 -2.30 -4.34
CA VAL A 15 3.85 -2.58 -5.62
C VAL A 15 3.27 -1.68 -6.71
N CYS A 16 4.06 -1.38 -7.72
CA CYS A 16 3.64 -0.57 -8.85
C CYS A 16 4.37 -1.02 -10.12
N VAL A 17 3.78 -0.67 -11.27
CA VAL A 17 4.31 -1.06 -12.60
C VAL A 17 5.58 -0.29 -12.96
N ASP A 18 5.77 0.91 -12.39
CA ASP A 18 6.85 1.82 -12.76
C ASP A 18 7.57 2.43 -11.56
N SER A 19 8.81 2.86 -11.79
CA SER A 19 9.58 3.65 -10.83
C SER A 19 9.40 5.16 -11.05
N ARG A 20 8.16 5.63 -11.21
CA ARG A 20 7.86 7.07 -11.37
C ARG A 20 8.44 7.86 -10.20
N LYS A 21 9.44 8.70 -10.48
CA LYS A 21 10.04 9.62 -9.50
C LYS A 21 9.13 10.84 -9.33
N GLY A 22 8.93 11.27 -8.09
CA GLY A 22 8.18 12.49 -7.75
C GLY A 22 6.74 12.29 -7.30
N ALA A 23 6.22 11.06 -7.32
CA ALA A 23 4.97 10.75 -6.63
C ALA A 23 5.19 10.74 -5.11
N GLU A 24 4.29 11.37 -4.35
CA GLU A 24 4.39 11.40 -2.88
C GLU A 24 4.05 10.06 -2.23
N SER A 25 3.33 9.18 -2.93
CA SER A 25 2.89 7.87 -2.43
C SER A 25 2.60 6.88 -3.56
N LEU A 26 2.35 5.62 -3.19
CA LEU A 26 1.83 4.58 -4.08
C LEU A 26 0.29 4.62 -4.22
N GLN A 27 -0.39 5.57 -3.60
CA GLN A 27 -1.84 5.77 -3.72
C GLN A 27 -2.17 6.46 -5.05
N ARG A 28 -1.87 5.77 -6.17
CA ARG A 28 -1.93 6.31 -7.53
C ARG A 28 -2.28 5.23 -8.55
N ASP A 29 -2.52 5.67 -9.79
CA ASP A 29 -2.76 4.78 -10.93
C ASP A 29 -1.57 3.83 -11.18
N GLN A 30 -1.88 2.58 -11.58
CA GLN A 30 -0.93 1.48 -11.80
C GLN A 30 -0.13 1.05 -10.56
N ALA A 31 -0.78 1.09 -9.39
CA ALA A 31 -0.21 0.66 -8.13
C ALA A 31 -1.26 -0.03 -7.25
N VAL A 32 -0.79 -0.95 -6.40
CA VAL A 32 -1.57 -1.54 -5.31
C VAL A 32 -0.78 -1.32 -4.03
N CYS A 33 -1.39 -0.70 -3.03
CA CYS A 33 -0.71 -0.43 -1.76
C CYS A 33 -1.66 -0.43 -0.56
N ILE A 34 -1.05 -0.57 0.61
CA ILE A 34 -1.69 -0.39 1.92
C ILE A 34 -1.10 0.85 2.60
N SER A 35 -1.94 1.65 3.26
CA SER A 35 -1.50 2.73 4.15
C SER A 35 -1.33 2.24 5.59
N THR A 36 -0.60 2.97 6.42
CA THR A 36 -0.32 2.62 7.82
C THR A 36 -1.59 2.47 8.68
N ASN A 37 -2.69 3.11 8.31
CA ASN A 37 -3.99 2.93 8.96
C ASN A 37 -4.77 1.67 8.52
N GLY A 38 -4.26 0.90 7.55
CA GLY A 38 -4.90 -0.30 7.03
C GLY A 38 -5.78 -0.10 5.79
N ALA A 39 -5.92 1.14 5.29
CA ALA A 39 -6.62 1.42 4.05
C ALA A 39 -5.87 0.82 2.84
N VAL A 40 -6.59 0.16 1.95
CA VAL A 40 -6.04 -0.50 0.75
C VAL A 40 -6.44 0.31 -0.48
N PHE A 41 -5.49 0.55 -1.37
CA PHE A 41 -5.69 1.30 -2.61
C PHE A 41 -5.34 0.43 -3.81
N VAL A 42 -6.22 0.45 -4.82
CA VAL A 42 -6.00 -0.20 -6.13
C VAL A 42 -6.17 0.85 -7.21
N ASN A 43 -5.10 1.08 -7.99
CA ASN A 43 -5.04 2.16 -8.98
C ASN A 43 -5.48 3.52 -8.40
N GLY A 44 -5.02 3.81 -7.18
CA GLY A 44 -5.28 5.06 -6.46
C GLY A 44 -6.69 5.20 -5.87
N LYS A 45 -7.56 4.20 -6.03
CA LYS A 45 -8.88 4.18 -5.41
C LYS A 45 -8.87 3.38 -4.12
N GLU A 46 -9.34 4.00 -3.05
CA GLU A 46 -9.50 3.33 -1.76
C GLU A 46 -10.59 2.26 -1.85
N MET A 47 -10.28 1.08 -1.32
CA MET A 47 -11.21 -0.03 -1.17
C MET A 47 -12.00 0.14 0.13
N THR A 48 -13.25 -0.30 0.16
CA THR A 48 -14.07 -0.25 1.37
C THR A 48 -13.61 -1.21 2.46
N ASN A 49 -13.05 -2.35 2.04
CA ASN A 49 -12.49 -3.33 2.96
C ASN A 49 -11.10 -2.87 3.39
N GLN A 50 -10.93 -2.69 4.69
CA GLN A 50 -9.68 -2.30 5.30
C GLN A 50 -9.07 -3.46 6.08
N LEU A 51 -7.76 -3.41 6.23
CA LEU A 51 -7.01 -4.30 7.10
C LEU A 51 -6.78 -3.63 8.46
N PRO A 52 -6.33 -4.38 9.48
CA PRO A 52 -5.88 -3.77 10.73
C PRO A 52 -4.76 -2.76 10.47
N ALA A 53 -4.74 -1.67 11.25
CA ALA A 53 -3.66 -0.71 11.20
C ALA A 53 -2.30 -1.38 11.47
N ILE A 54 -1.29 -0.93 10.73
CA ILE A 54 0.06 -1.47 10.80
C ILE A 54 0.71 -0.98 12.10
N SER A 55 1.26 -1.91 12.89
CA SER A 55 1.98 -1.61 14.11
C SER A 55 3.34 -2.33 14.17
N LEU A 56 4.11 -2.08 15.23
CA LEU A 56 5.39 -2.75 15.42
C LEU A 56 5.18 -4.27 15.50
N GLY A 57 5.99 -5.03 14.76
CA GLY A 57 5.84 -6.48 14.63
C GLY A 57 4.86 -6.94 13.55
N SER A 58 4.04 -6.06 12.96
CA SER A 58 3.18 -6.43 11.83
C SER A 58 4.00 -6.91 10.63
N ALA A 59 3.47 -7.88 9.91
CA ALA A 59 3.94 -8.31 8.60
C ALA A 59 2.86 -7.98 7.56
N VAL A 60 3.29 -7.41 6.43
CA VAL A 60 2.44 -7.19 5.25
C VAL A 60 3.04 -8.01 4.13
N THR A 61 2.21 -8.85 3.51
CA THR A 61 2.61 -9.73 2.42
C THR A 61 1.79 -9.42 1.18
N PHE A 62 2.44 -9.37 0.02
CA PHE A 62 1.78 -9.23 -1.28
C PHE A 62 1.99 -10.53 -2.04
N ASP A 63 0.90 -11.18 -2.39
CA ASP A 63 0.89 -12.36 -3.24
C ASP A 63 0.14 -12.00 -4.52
N MET A 64 0.74 -12.28 -5.67
CA MET A 64 0.25 -11.81 -6.97
C MET A 64 0.42 -12.88 -8.02
N GLU A 65 -0.67 -13.18 -8.73
CA GLU A 65 -0.70 -14.16 -9.79
C GLU A 65 -1.20 -13.53 -11.09
N VAL A 66 -0.59 -13.92 -12.21
CA VAL A 66 -1.11 -13.60 -13.53
C VAL A 66 -2.25 -14.57 -13.82
N VAL A 67 -3.47 -14.06 -13.95
CA VAL A 67 -4.62 -14.86 -14.35
C VAL A 67 -4.68 -14.89 -15.88
N SER A 68 -4.36 -16.03 -16.50
CA SER A 68 -4.66 -16.23 -17.92
C SER A 68 -6.12 -16.62 -18.10
N MET A 69 -6.77 -16.08 -19.14
CA MET A 69 -8.08 -16.56 -19.61
C MET A 69 -7.95 -17.75 -20.53
#